data_AF-A0AAN8C590-F1
#
_entry.id   AF-A0AAN8C590-F1
#
_cell.length_a   1.000
_cell.length_b   1.000
_cell.length_c   1.000
_cell.angle_alpha   90.00
_cell.angle_beta   90.00
_cell.angle_gamma   90.00
#
_symmetry.space_group_name_H-M   'P 1'
#
loop_
_entity.id
_entity.type
_entity.pdbx_description
1 polymer ?
#
loop_
_entity_poly.entity_id
_entity_poly.type
_entity_poly.pdbx_seq_one_letter_code
_entity_poly.pdbx_strand_id
1 'polypeptide(L)'
;MDILECPLCLFLMCEPVTMACGHTFCRRCVGGYLPSKCPVCKERLKQRDVKSMKNNIMLISVIEKCCPDETKTKCQVQEKLKSNDFTEALRITNERLHLVPHDQSLKVYRAEANSGLMHFSDALTDLDYLCCLRPNWTEGFFRKGNVLLEMGQQTDALIQFHRCLKLQADFAPAKSQIKKILEAEGRTVPEEGSCILQVVSEYLKGTCPITSLSGSQGPTHPDKQACGDDGEEKGRREAHEYDTGTECCLSLCQAVSFLPAAEEDEEMMMRREDGHGQGESGHSREKTLSVLTVSDFECPLCIRLFYEPASTPCGHTFCKNCIERSLDHNLRCPLCKQPLQEYFKNRKYNPTVLLQDIMTSLFPSQLAERKQVHETEMAELSNLTKDIPIFVCTVAYPGVPCPLHIFEPRYRLMMRRCMDTGTKKFGMCSYEHGKGFSDFGCMLEILSLEVLPDGRSFVDALGVSRFKVLRRGQRDGYSTADIEYLEDLKVEGSELEVLEGLHDSVYQQAQDWYQRLAVRIRDQISRQYGTMPEKDENIQASSNGPAWCWWLLSVLQLDPAYQTTVLSLASLKDRLGHLRLVLEYFSQS
;
A
#
# COMPACT_ATOMS: atom_id res chain seq x y z
N MET A 1 17.80 13.01 5.24
CA MET A 1 16.89 12.76 6.37
C MET A 1 17.21 11.39 6.91
N ASP A 2 17.23 11.25 8.23
CA ASP A 2 17.46 9.95 8.89
C ASP A 2 16.27 9.01 8.61
N ILE A 3 16.57 7.75 8.29
CA ILE A 3 15.58 6.76 7.89
C ILE A 3 14.59 6.43 9.00
N LEU A 4 14.98 6.56 10.28
CA LEU A 4 14.11 6.27 11.42
C LEU A 4 13.24 7.47 11.86
N GLU A 5 13.35 8.61 11.18
CA GLU A 5 12.53 9.78 11.47
C GLU A 5 11.14 9.66 10.85
N CYS A 6 10.15 10.18 11.57
CA CYS A 6 8.80 10.29 11.05
C CYS A 6 8.74 11.38 9.97
N PRO A 7 8.20 11.11 8.77
CA PRO A 7 8.10 12.12 7.70
C PRO A 7 7.24 13.35 8.04
N LEU A 8 6.44 13.28 9.12
CA LEU A 8 5.55 14.37 9.54
C LEU A 8 6.17 15.27 10.61
N CYS A 9 6.69 14.67 11.69
CA CYS A 9 7.28 15.45 12.78
C CYS A 9 8.79 15.58 12.68
N LEU A 10 9.44 14.82 11.79
CA LEU A 10 10.89 14.80 11.57
C LEU A 10 11.67 14.48 12.85
N PHE A 11 11.06 13.76 13.79
CA PHE A 11 11.72 13.23 14.99
C PHE A 11 11.80 11.72 14.88
N LEU A 12 12.69 11.09 15.67
CA LEU A 12 12.72 9.64 15.82
C LEU A 12 11.31 9.10 16.07
N MET A 13 10.90 8.14 15.25
CA MET A 13 9.53 7.67 15.22
C MET A 13 9.13 7.05 16.56
N CYS A 14 7.96 7.43 17.06
CA CYS A 14 7.43 6.97 18.34
C CYS A 14 6.05 6.35 18.11
N GLU A 15 5.82 5.16 18.66
CA GLU A 15 4.63 4.35 18.38
C GLU A 15 4.36 4.27 16.86
N PRO A 16 5.31 3.72 16.07
CA PRO A 16 5.21 3.68 14.62
C PRO A 16 3.92 2.98 14.19
N VAL A 17 3.14 3.58 13.29
CA VAL A 17 1.94 3.00 12.69
C VAL A 17 2.13 2.95 11.19
N THR A 18 2.08 1.75 10.62
CA THR A 18 2.15 1.55 9.17
C THR A 18 0.74 1.64 8.59
N MET A 19 0.59 2.42 7.52
CA MET A 19 -0.69 2.66 6.85
C MET A 19 -0.96 1.58 5.80
N ALA A 20 -2.21 1.48 5.32
CA ALA A 20 -2.57 0.54 4.27
C ALA A 20 -1.75 0.69 2.97
N CYS A 21 -1.21 1.89 2.71
CA CYS A 21 -0.31 2.18 1.58
C CYS A 21 1.17 1.84 1.83
N GLY A 22 1.51 1.22 2.98
CA GLY A 22 2.87 0.81 3.31
C GLY A 22 3.74 1.86 4.02
N HIS A 23 3.34 3.12 4.06
CA HIS A 23 4.10 4.20 4.71
C HIS A 23 3.87 4.21 6.22
N THR A 24 4.91 4.54 7.01
CA THR A 24 4.86 4.53 8.47
C THR A 24 5.04 5.93 9.06
N PHE A 25 4.26 6.24 10.10
CA PHE A 25 4.30 7.53 10.81
C PHE A 25 4.16 7.30 12.33
N CYS A 26 4.48 8.30 13.15
CA CYS A 26 4.16 8.23 14.58
C CYS A 26 2.64 8.18 14.81
N ARG A 27 2.17 7.40 15.79
CA ARG A 27 0.76 7.33 16.19
C ARG A 27 0.17 8.71 16.49
N ARG A 28 0.88 9.57 17.23
CA ARG A 28 0.41 10.95 17.53
C ARG A 28 0.24 11.79 16.26
N CYS A 29 1.14 11.64 15.28
CA CYS A 29 1.09 12.38 14.02
C CYS A 29 -0.11 11.99 13.14
N VAL A 30 -0.57 10.73 13.21
CA VAL A 30 -1.75 10.27 12.45
C VAL A 30 -3.04 10.23 13.26
N GLY A 31 -2.95 10.14 14.60
CA GLY A 31 -4.07 9.88 15.51
C GLY A 31 -4.89 11.10 15.93
N GLY A 32 -4.33 12.31 15.86
CA GLY A 32 -5.05 13.56 16.17
C GLY A 32 -5.77 14.17 14.97
N TYR A 33 -5.30 13.87 13.76
CA TYR A 33 -5.76 14.50 12.53
C TYR A 33 -5.32 13.66 11.34
N LEU A 34 -6.22 12.80 10.87
CA LEU A 34 -5.91 11.96 9.73
C LEU A 34 -6.09 12.75 8.44
N PRO A 35 -5.02 12.98 7.64
CA PRO A 35 -5.20 13.51 6.31
C PRO A 35 -6.01 12.51 5.46
N SER A 36 -6.91 13.02 4.62
CA SER A 36 -7.73 12.21 3.70
C SER A 36 -6.87 11.39 2.71
N LYS A 37 -5.59 11.75 2.60
CA LYS A 37 -4.58 11.17 1.72
C LYS A 37 -3.28 10.96 2.49
N CYS A 38 -2.50 9.95 2.10
CA CYS A 38 -1.17 9.72 2.63
C CYS A 38 -0.28 10.96 2.39
N PRO A 39 0.43 11.49 3.40
CA PRO A 39 1.33 12.63 3.23
C PRO A 39 2.42 12.40 2.18
N VAL A 40 2.87 11.15 2.03
CA VAL A 40 3.95 10.75 1.13
C VAL A 40 3.40 10.39 -0.26
N CYS A 41 2.67 9.28 -0.40
CA CYS A 41 2.20 8.81 -1.71
C CYS A 41 0.86 9.38 -2.20
N LYS A 42 0.19 10.23 -1.39
CA LYS A 42 -1.12 10.83 -1.69
C LYS A 42 -2.29 9.85 -1.91
N GLU A 43 -2.10 8.54 -1.68
CA GLU A 43 -3.20 7.56 -1.74
C GLU A 43 -4.28 7.89 -0.71
N ARG A 44 -5.55 7.80 -1.11
CA ARG A 44 -6.69 8.10 -0.22
C ARG A 44 -6.76 7.10 0.93
N LEU A 45 -6.78 7.62 2.15
CA LEU A 45 -6.84 6.83 3.37
C LEU A 45 -8.28 6.78 3.89
N LYS A 46 -8.81 5.57 4.12
CA LYS A 46 -10.13 5.41 4.75
C LYS A 46 -9.99 5.62 6.26
N GLN A 47 -10.73 6.58 6.84
CA GLN A 47 -10.64 6.91 8.26
C GLN A 47 -10.92 5.71 9.19
N ARG A 48 -11.80 4.78 8.79
CA ARG A 48 -12.12 3.56 9.56
C ARG A 48 -10.90 2.64 9.69
N ASP A 49 -10.13 2.49 8.62
CA ASP A 49 -9.00 1.57 8.56
C ASP A 49 -7.87 2.02 9.50
N VAL A 50 -7.70 3.34 9.66
CA VAL A 50 -6.60 3.89 10.48
C VAL A 50 -6.87 3.80 11.98
N LYS A 51 -8.13 3.97 12.42
CA LYS A 51 -8.50 3.76 13.83
C LYS A 51 -8.23 2.33 14.30
N SER A 52 -8.31 1.36 13.40
CA SER A 52 -7.97 -0.04 13.70
C SER A 52 -6.48 -0.36 13.71
N MET A 53 -5.62 0.49 13.12
CA MET A 53 -4.19 0.20 13.05
C MET A 53 -3.54 0.29 14.44
N LYS A 54 -2.81 -0.77 14.76
CA LYS A 54 -1.94 -0.88 15.93
C LYS A 54 -0.52 -0.49 15.56
N ASN A 55 0.30 -0.31 16.58
CA ASN A 55 1.70 0.05 16.38
C ASN A 55 2.43 -1.12 15.70
N ASN A 56 3.32 -0.80 14.76
CA ASN A 56 4.18 -1.76 14.09
C ASN A 56 5.22 -2.28 15.08
N ILE A 57 5.04 -3.54 15.49
CA ILE A 57 5.84 -4.16 16.54
C ILE A 57 7.30 -4.33 16.10
N MET A 58 7.53 -4.67 14.82
CA MET A 58 8.89 -4.81 14.29
C MET A 58 9.64 -3.49 14.30
N LEU A 59 8.97 -2.40 13.88
CA LEU A 59 9.60 -1.08 13.87
C LEU A 59 9.86 -0.55 15.28
N ILE A 60 9.01 -0.87 16.27
CA ILE A 60 9.31 -0.58 17.68
C ILE A 60 10.63 -1.24 18.08
N SER A 61 10.76 -2.55 17.86
CA SER A 61 11.97 -3.31 18.21
C SER A 61 13.22 -2.78 17.50
N VAL A 62 13.10 -2.42 16.22
CA VAL A 62 14.20 -1.83 15.42
C VAL A 62 14.63 -0.48 16.02
N ILE A 63 13.68 0.41 16.30
CA ILE A 63 13.95 1.74 16.84
C ILE A 63 14.55 1.65 18.25
N GLU A 64 14.03 0.77 19.10
CA GLU A 64 14.55 0.54 20.46
C GLU A 64 15.97 -0.02 20.45
N LYS A 65 16.27 -0.96 19.54
CA LYS A 65 17.60 -1.56 19.41
C LYS A 65 18.63 -0.56 18.86
N CYS A 66 18.21 0.31 17.95
CA CYS A 66 19.05 1.37 17.37
C CYS A 66 19.29 2.49 18.39
N CYS A 67 18.23 3.02 19.00
CA CYS A 67 18.27 4.23 19.82
C CYS A 67 17.75 3.96 21.25
N PRO A 68 18.42 3.13 22.07
CA PRO A 68 17.89 2.68 23.35
C PRO A 68 17.72 3.82 24.36
N ASP A 69 18.72 4.70 24.49
CA ASP A 69 18.69 5.81 25.45
C ASP A 69 17.66 6.89 25.08
N GLU A 70 17.58 7.25 23.78
CA GLU A 70 16.61 8.20 23.26
C GLU A 70 15.19 7.65 23.44
N THR A 71 14.95 6.38 23.13
CA THR A 71 13.63 5.75 23.27
C THR A 71 13.21 5.63 24.73
N LYS A 72 14.11 5.16 25.62
CA LYS A 72 13.85 5.05 27.06
C LYS A 72 13.50 6.41 27.67
N THR A 73 14.28 7.44 27.35
CA THR A 73 14.03 8.80 27.83
C THR A 73 12.68 9.32 27.36
N LYS A 74 12.35 9.14 26.07
CA LYS A 74 11.05 9.54 25.51
C LYS A 74 9.89 8.86 26.20
N CYS A 75 9.98 7.54 26.44
CA CYS A 75 8.93 6.80 27.13
C CYS A 75 8.70 7.32 28.55
N GLN A 76 9.77 7.56 29.32
CA GLN A 76 9.69 8.13 30.67
C GLN A 76 9.03 9.50 30.68
N VAL A 77 9.46 10.41 29.79
CA VAL A 77 8.89 11.76 29.72
C VAL A 77 7.43 11.72 29.29
N GLN A 78 7.07 10.92 28.29
CA GLN A 78 5.69 10.79 27.84
C GLN A 78 4.76 10.19 28.90
N GLU A 79 5.24 9.25 29.70
CA GLU A 79 4.48 8.69 30.83
C GLU A 79 4.15 9.80 31.85
N LYS A 80 5.15 10.60 32.23
CA LYS A 80 5.00 11.71 33.17
C LYS A 80 4.06 12.81 32.65
N LEU A 81 4.17 13.16 31.37
CA LEU A 81 3.22 14.08 30.72
C LEU A 81 1.79 13.52 30.73
N LYS A 82 1.60 12.22 30.46
CA LYS A 82 0.27 11.57 30.49
C LYS A 82 -0.31 11.51 31.90
N SER A 83 0.51 11.39 32.93
CA SER A 83 0.08 11.42 34.33
C SER A 83 -0.07 12.83 34.91
N ASN A 84 0.07 13.89 34.08
CA ASN A 84 0.11 15.30 34.49
C ASN A 84 1.18 15.63 35.54
N ASP A 85 2.23 14.82 35.64
CA ASP A 85 3.39 15.05 36.51
C ASP A 85 4.40 15.91 35.75
N PHE A 86 4.00 17.15 35.45
CA PHE A 86 4.76 18.06 34.59
C PHE A 86 6.10 18.47 35.21
N THR A 87 6.18 18.55 36.54
CA THR A 87 7.40 18.87 37.28
C THR A 87 8.49 17.81 37.03
N GLU A 88 8.12 16.54 37.12
CA GLU A 88 9.06 15.45 36.89
C GLU A 88 9.41 15.31 35.40
N ALA A 89 8.44 15.53 34.50
CA ALA A 89 8.72 15.59 33.06
C ALA A 89 9.74 16.69 32.71
N LEU A 90 9.61 17.87 33.33
CA LEU A 90 10.53 18.99 33.18
C LEU A 90 11.92 18.65 33.74
N ARG A 91 11.99 18.00 34.91
CA ARG A 91 13.27 17.56 35.50
C ARG A 91 14.03 16.61 34.57
N ILE A 92 13.36 15.56 34.09
CA ILE A 92 13.96 14.56 33.20
C ILE A 92 14.44 15.20 31.88
N THR A 93 13.61 16.06 31.28
CA THR A 93 13.98 16.73 30.02
C THR A 93 15.16 17.68 30.19
N ASN A 94 15.22 18.47 31.27
CA ASN A 94 16.35 19.36 31.53
C ASN A 94 17.65 18.57 31.77
N GLU A 95 17.63 17.53 32.61
CA GLU A 95 18.80 16.67 32.85
C GLU A 95 19.34 16.07 31.55
N ARG A 96 18.45 15.69 30.63
CA ARG A 96 18.83 15.10 29.35
C ARG A 96 19.29 16.12 28.33
N LEU A 97 18.67 17.30 28.30
CA LEU A 97 19.12 18.43 27.47
C LEU A 97 20.47 18.99 27.92
N HIS A 98 20.87 18.84 29.19
CA HIS A 98 22.24 19.14 29.61
C HIS A 98 23.27 18.22 28.94
N LEU A 99 22.92 16.96 28.68
CA LEU A 99 23.78 15.99 28.01
C LEU A 99 23.71 16.12 26.48
N VAL A 100 22.52 16.40 25.94
CA VAL A 100 22.27 16.52 24.50
C VAL A 100 21.50 17.82 24.20
N PRO A 101 22.18 18.99 24.18
CA PRO A 101 21.52 20.31 24.08
C PRO A 101 20.73 20.55 22.78
N HIS A 102 21.09 19.82 21.72
CA HIS A 102 20.49 19.96 20.40
C HIS A 102 19.37 18.95 20.12
N ASP A 103 18.95 18.13 21.10
CA ASP A 103 17.81 17.22 20.93
C ASP A 103 16.50 18.00 20.83
N GLN A 104 16.01 18.10 19.61
CA GLN A 104 14.80 18.85 19.29
C GLN A 104 13.54 18.20 19.88
N SER A 105 13.51 16.86 19.98
CA SER A 105 12.37 16.15 20.52
C SER A 105 12.21 16.36 22.02
N LEU A 106 13.31 16.44 22.76
CA LEU A 106 13.30 16.79 24.19
C LEU A 106 12.83 18.22 24.42
N LYS A 107 13.18 19.18 23.55
CA LYS A 107 12.65 20.55 23.61
C LYS A 107 11.13 20.60 23.40
N VAL A 108 10.57 19.76 22.52
CA VAL A 108 9.10 19.65 22.37
C VAL A 108 8.45 19.19 23.68
N TYR A 109 8.99 18.16 24.32
CA TYR A 109 8.44 17.69 25.59
C TYR A 109 8.64 18.67 26.73
N ARG A 110 9.77 19.39 26.76
CA ARG A 110 10.02 20.46 27.72
C ARG A 110 9.02 21.60 27.56
N ALA A 111 8.72 22.01 26.34
CA ALA A 111 7.66 22.99 26.07
C ALA A 111 6.28 22.51 26.54
N GLU A 112 5.94 21.23 26.30
CA GLU A 112 4.67 20.63 26.78
C GLU A 112 4.60 20.61 28.32
N ALA A 113 5.71 20.26 29.00
CA ALA A 113 5.80 20.30 30.46
C ALA A 113 5.68 21.73 31.02
N ASN A 114 6.39 22.70 30.42
CA ASN A 114 6.32 24.10 30.82
C ASN A 114 4.92 24.71 30.60
N SER A 115 4.24 24.36 29.51
CA SER A 115 2.84 24.76 29.30
C SER A 115 1.93 24.21 30.41
N GLY A 116 2.08 22.93 30.78
CA GLY A 116 1.33 22.31 31.86
C GLY A 116 1.59 22.93 33.24
N LEU A 117 2.78 23.51 33.45
CA LEU A 117 3.15 24.28 34.65
C LEU A 117 2.80 25.77 34.57
N MET A 118 2.16 26.22 33.48
CA MET A 118 1.89 27.64 33.20
C MET A 118 3.14 28.52 33.05
N HIS A 119 4.31 27.92 32.83
CA HIS A 119 5.55 28.61 32.48
C HIS A 119 5.58 28.92 30.97
N PHE A 120 4.63 29.73 30.51
CA PHE A 120 4.36 29.90 29.09
C PHE A 120 5.52 30.58 28.33
N SER A 121 6.27 31.49 28.95
CA SER A 121 7.46 32.12 28.35
C SER A 121 8.52 31.10 27.96
N ASP A 122 8.78 30.13 28.83
CA ASP A 122 9.78 29.09 28.61
C ASP A 122 9.31 28.10 27.54
N ALA A 123 8.01 27.76 27.54
CA ALA A 123 7.41 26.94 26.50
C ALA A 123 7.49 27.59 25.12
N LEU A 124 7.20 28.90 25.02
CA LEU A 124 7.31 29.65 23.78
C LEU A 124 8.75 29.77 23.30
N THR A 125 9.72 29.96 24.20
CA THR A 125 11.14 30.03 23.85
C THR A 125 11.60 28.75 23.11
N ASP A 126 11.22 27.58 23.62
CA ASP A 126 11.52 26.31 22.97
C ASP A 126 10.78 26.16 21.64
N LEU A 127 9.48 26.49 21.60
CA LEU A 127 8.67 26.37 20.38
C LEU A 127 9.11 27.34 19.28
N ASP A 128 9.55 28.55 19.63
CA ASP A 128 10.09 29.54 18.71
C ASP A 128 11.39 29.05 18.09
N TYR A 129 12.31 28.56 18.93
CA TYR A 129 13.53 27.94 18.45
C TYR A 129 13.25 26.80 17.46
N LEU A 130 12.31 25.90 17.80
CA LEU A 130 11.95 24.76 16.96
C LEU A 130 11.26 25.16 15.65
N CYS A 131 10.37 26.17 15.68
CA CYS A 131 9.67 26.66 14.50
C CYS A 131 10.60 27.45 13.57
N CYS A 132 11.60 28.16 14.11
CA CYS A 132 12.66 28.79 13.32
C CYS A 132 13.52 27.74 12.63
N LEU A 133 13.90 26.68 13.35
CA LEU A 133 14.68 25.58 12.80
C LEU A 133 13.89 24.76 11.76
N ARG A 134 12.57 24.68 11.91
CA ARG A 134 11.68 23.90 11.03
C ARG A 134 10.48 24.73 10.56
N PRO A 135 10.65 25.59 9.55
CA PRO A 135 9.60 26.51 9.08
C PRO A 135 8.39 25.80 8.46
N ASN A 136 8.52 24.52 8.11
CA ASN A 136 7.46 23.67 7.52
C ASN A 136 6.82 22.70 8.53
N TRP A 137 7.12 22.82 9.83
CA TRP A 137 6.57 21.93 10.87
C TRP A 137 5.20 22.41 11.37
N THR A 138 4.14 22.01 10.67
CA THR A 138 2.73 22.40 10.97
C THR A 138 2.34 22.19 12.44
N GLU A 139 2.72 21.05 13.03
CA GLU A 139 2.40 20.73 14.44
C GLU A 139 3.13 21.66 15.43
N GLY A 140 4.31 22.19 15.08
CA GLY A 140 5.02 23.16 15.91
C GLY A 140 4.25 24.47 16.06
N PHE A 141 3.76 25.00 14.93
CA PHE A 141 2.90 26.19 14.92
C PHE A 141 1.58 25.95 15.65
N PHE A 142 1.00 24.75 15.53
CA PHE A 142 -0.21 24.40 16.27
C PHE A 142 0.03 24.38 17.79
N ARG A 143 1.14 23.80 18.25
CA ARG A 143 1.53 23.83 19.67
C ARG A 143 1.76 25.25 20.16
N LYS A 144 2.49 26.06 19.40
CA LYS A 144 2.69 27.48 19.71
C LYS A 144 1.36 28.22 19.84
N GLY A 145 0.44 28.00 18.89
CA GLY A 145 -0.90 28.57 18.93
C GLY A 145 -1.70 28.18 20.17
N ASN A 146 -1.63 26.91 20.61
CA ASN A 146 -2.30 26.48 21.84
C ASN A 146 -1.71 27.14 23.10
N VAL A 147 -0.38 27.26 23.19
CA VAL A 147 0.28 27.95 24.31
C VAL A 147 -0.16 29.42 24.36
N LEU A 148 -0.17 30.11 23.22
CA LEU A 148 -0.63 31.50 23.11
C LEU A 148 -2.10 31.66 23.49
N LEU A 149 -2.95 30.69 23.11
CA LEU A 149 -4.36 30.67 23.46
C LEU A 149 -4.56 30.48 24.98
N GLU A 150 -3.78 29.58 25.60
CA GLU A 150 -3.78 29.38 27.06
C GLU A 150 -3.28 30.62 27.83
N MET A 151 -2.39 31.41 27.23
CA MET A 151 -1.96 32.73 27.74
C MET A 151 -3.03 33.84 27.56
N GLY A 152 -4.10 33.59 26.81
CA GLY A 152 -5.12 34.59 26.46
C GLY A 152 -4.76 35.48 25.27
N GLN A 153 -3.66 35.21 24.56
CA GLN A 153 -3.23 35.93 23.35
C GLN A 153 -3.93 35.35 22.11
N GLN A 154 -5.23 35.61 22.01
CA GLN A 154 -6.09 35.01 20.98
C GLN A 154 -5.70 35.41 19.55
N THR A 155 -5.32 36.68 19.33
CA THR A 155 -4.89 37.18 18.01
C THR A 155 -3.64 36.46 17.53
N ASP A 156 -2.64 36.32 18.40
CA ASP A 156 -1.38 35.65 18.07
C ASP A 156 -1.58 34.14 17.85
N ALA A 157 -2.47 33.51 18.63
CA ALA A 157 -2.87 32.12 18.42
C ALA A 157 -3.51 31.91 17.04
N LEU A 158 -4.42 32.81 16.61
CA LEU A 158 -5.03 32.76 15.28
C LEU A 158 -3.99 32.89 14.15
N ILE A 159 -2.97 33.73 14.31
CA ILE A 159 -1.87 33.84 13.35
C ILE A 159 -1.15 32.49 13.19
N GLN A 160 -0.86 31.81 14.31
CA GLN A 160 -0.20 30.50 14.24
C GLN A 160 -1.11 29.44 13.61
N PHE A 161 -2.39 29.38 13.96
CA PHE A 161 -3.34 28.45 13.36
C PHE A 161 -3.56 28.71 11.86
N HIS A 162 -3.57 29.97 11.45
CA HIS A 162 -3.60 30.37 10.04
C HIS A 162 -2.37 29.88 9.29
N ARG A 163 -1.17 29.97 9.89
CA ARG A 163 0.05 29.40 9.33
C ARG A 163 -0.04 27.88 9.19
N CYS A 164 -0.64 27.17 10.14
CA CYS A 164 -0.89 25.74 10.01
C CYS A 164 -1.74 25.41 8.77
N LEU A 165 -2.78 26.20 8.49
CA LEU A 165 -3.65 26.00 7.32
C LEU A 165 -2.96 26.40 6.00
N LYS A 166 -2.05 27.37 6.01
CA LYS A 166 -1.20 27.66 4.84
C LYS A 166 -0.26 26.49 4.50
N LEU A 167 0.35 25.88 5.51
CA LEU A 167 1.23 24.71 5.32
C LEU A 167 0.44 23.45 4.95
N GLN A 168 -0.72 23.26 5.59
CA GLN A 168 -1.58 22.11 5.39
C GLN A 168 -3.06 22.52 5.46
N ALA A 169 -3.65 22.77 4.29
CA ALA A 169 -5.03 23.27 4.15
C ALA A 169 -6.08 22.40 4.84
N ASP A 170 -5.84 21.09 4.93
CA ASP A 170 -6.78 20.17 5.55
C ASP A 170 -6.66 20.09 7.08
N PHE A 171 -5.67 20.75 7.72
CA PHE A 171 -5.30 20.57 9.15
C PHE A 171 -6.44 20.89 10.14
N ALA A 172 -7.25 19.87 10.44
CA ALA A 172 -8.50 19.99 11.18
C ALA A 172 -8.35 20.51 12.63
N PRO A 173 -7.28 20.22 13.39
CA PRO A 173 -7.10 20.77 14.73
C PRO A 173 -7.04 22.30 14.70
N ALA A 174 -6.30 22.89 13.75
CA ALA A 174 -6.28 24.34 13.58
C ALA A 174 -7.64 24.87 13.11
N LYS A 175 -8.33 24.19 12.17
CA LYS A 175 -9.69 24.57 11.75
C LYS A 175 -10.65 24.62 12.95
N SER A 176 -10.59 23.61 13.82
CA SER A 176 -11.44 23.54 15.01
C SER A 176 -11.12 24.65 16.01
N GLN A 177 -9.85 24.96 16.26
CA GLN A 177 -9.48 26.06 17.14
C GLN A 177 -9.87 27.42 16.57
N ILE A 178 -9.61 27.67 15.28
CA ILE A 178 -10.04 28.89 14.58
C ILE A 178 -11.56 29.03 14.67
N LYS A 179 -12.31 27.96 14.39
CA LYS A 179 -13.77 27.94 14.49
C LYS A 179 -14.25 28.32 15.89
N LYS A 180 -13.73 27.66 16.93
CA LYS A 180 -14.08 27.97 18.33
C LYS A 180 -13.82 29.43 18.68
N ILE A 181 -12.66 29.95 18.29
CA ILE A 181 -12.24 31.33 18.58
C ILE A 181 -13.19 32.33 17.90
N LEU A 182 -13.43 32.17 16.59
CA LEU A 182 -14.21 33.14 15.81
C LEU A 182 -15.72 33.04 16.08
N GLU A 183 -16.25 31.84 16.34
CA GLU A 183 -17.65 31.66 16.71
C GLU A 183 -17.96 32.23 18.09
N ALA A 184 -17.00 32.16 19.05
CA ALA A 184 -17.14 32.83 20.35
C ALA A 184 -17.28 34.35 20.22
N GLU A 185 -16.74 34.93 19.13
CA GLU A 185 -16.88 36.35 18.79
C GLU A 185 -18.03 36.64 17.81
N GLY A 186 -18.91 35.66 17.57
CA GLY A 186 -20.11 35.83 16.76
C GLY A 186 -19.89 35.79 15.24
N ARG A 187 -18.73 35.30 14.76
CA ARG A 187 -18.47 35.13 13.32
C ARG A 187 -18.74 33.70 12.86
N THR A 188 -19.35 33.56 11.69
CA THR A 188 -19.57 32.26 11.04
C THR A 188 -18.32 31.82 10.29
N VAL A 189 -17.85 30.59 10.54
CA VAL A 189 -16.65 30.05 9.89
C VAL A 189 -17.03 28.96 8.88
N PRO A 190 -16.65 29.10 7.58
CA PRO A 190 -16.86 28.08 6.55
C PRO A 190 -16.15 26.75 6.82
N GLU A 191 -16.58 25.66 6.19
CA GLU A 191 -15.92 24.35 6.33
C GLU A 191 -14.66 24.18 5.45
N GLU A 192 -14.59 24.90 4.32
CA GLU A 192 -13.48 24.82 3.37
C GLU A 192 -12.24 25.59 3.85
N GLY A 193 -11.06 24.96 3.75
CA GLY A 193 -9.81 25.51 4.29
C GLY A 193 -9.37 26.85 3.66
N SER A 194 -9.58 27.03 2.35
CA SER A 194 -9.29 28.27 1.63
C SER A 194 -10.15 29.43 2.13
N CYS A 195 -11.44 29.18 2.39
CA CYS A 195 -12.38 30.17 2.91
C CYS A 195 -12.08 30.53 4.37
N ILE A 196 -11.63 29.56 5.19
CA ILE A 196 -11.18 29.83 6.57
C ILE A 196 -9.99 30.80 6.59
N LEU A 197 -9.02 30.64 5.67
CA LEU A 197 -7.86 31.53 5.59
C LEU A 197 -8.26 33.00 5.31
N GLN A 198 -9.26 33.21 4.44
CA GLN A 198 -9.79 34.54 4.14
C GLN A 198 -10.47 35.17 5.36
N VAL A 199 -11.34 34.42 6.04
CA VAL A 199 -12.06 34.90 7.23
C VAL A 199 -11.08 35.29 8.34
N VAL A 200 -10.04 34.49 8.59
CA VAL A 200 -9.01 34.82 9.59
C VAL A 200 -8.24 36.08 9.16
N SER A 201 -7.90 36.21 7.88
CA SER A 201 -7.19 37.39 7.37
C SER A 201 -8.01 38.68 7.52
N GLU A 202 -9.32 38.62 7.27
CA GLU A 202 -10.24 39.75 7.48
C GLU A 202 -10.41 40.10 8.96
N TYR A 203 -10.52 39.09 9.81
CA TYR A 203 -10.61 39.27 11.26
C TYR A 203 -9.38 39.98 11.84
N LEU A 204 -8.18 39.55 11.42
CA LEU A 204 -6.92 40.14 11.84
C LEU A 204 -6.77 41.59 11.34
N LYS A 205 -7.32 41.92 10.17
CA LYS A 205 -7.34 43.30 9.66
C LYS A 205 -8.29 44.21 10.44
N GLY A 206 -9.44 43.70 10.88
CA GLY A 206 -10.45 44.47 11.61
C GLY A 206 -10.13 44.73 13.09
N THR A 207 -9.16 44.01 13.66
CA THR A 207 -8.73 44.15 15.07
C THR A 207 -7.55 45.12 15.26
N CYS A 208 -6.98 45.67 14.17
CA CYS A 208 -6.04 46.79 14.23
C CYS A 208 -6.79 48.13 14.38
N PRO A 209 -6.62 48.88 15.48
CA PRO A 209 -7.16 50.23 15.56
C PRO A 209 -6.24 51.18 14.79
N ILE A 210 -6.52 51.41 13.51
CA ILE A 210 -6.00 52.58 12.82
C ILE A 210 -7.04 53.69 12.96
N THR A 211 -6.64 54.72 13.67
CA THR A 211 -7.26 56.04 13.81
C THR A 211 -7.83 56.53 12.48
N SER A 212 -9.15 56.53 12.38
CA SER A 212 -9.89 57.35 11.45
C SER A 212 -9.89 58.80 11.94
N LEU A 213 -8.92 59.59 11.51
CA LEU A 213 -9.04 61.05 11.50
C LEU A 213 -9.14 61.51 10.05
N SER A 214 -10.38 61.66 9.59
CA SER A 214 -10.73 62.39 8.39
C SER A 214 -10.98 63.86 8.71
N GLY A 215 -10.26 64.73 8.00
CA GLY A 215 -10.81 66.00 7.49
C GLY A 215 -10.39 67.30 8.17
N SER A 216 -9.50 68.06 7.54
CA SER A 216 -9.79 69.46 7.16
C SER A 216 -8.76 70.01 6.17
N GLN A 217 -9.25 70.92 5.34
CA GLN A 217 -8.68 71.47 4.10
C GLN A 217 -7.40 72.31 4.35
N GLY A 218 -6.50 72.34 3.35
CA GLY A 218 -5.26 73.15 3.34
C GLY A 218 -5.48 74.67 3.16
N PRO A 219 -4.49 75.48 2.74
CA PRO A 219 -3.09 75.20 2.37
C PRO A 219 -2.06 76.21 2.98
N THR A 220 -0.82 76.17 2.47
CA THR A 220 0.26 77.21 2.46
C THR A 220 1.50 77.02 3.36
N HIS A 221 2.63 76.77 2.69
CA HIS A 221 4.02 77.09 3.07
C HIS A 221 4.17 78.59 3.41
N PRO A 222 5.13 79.03 4.26
CA PRO A 222 6.56 79.08 3.87
C PRO A 222 7.57 78.78 5.01
N ASP A 223 8.72 78.17 4.66
CA ASP A 223 10.10 78.71 4.72
C ASP A 223 10.85 78.22 5.97
N LYS A 224 11.87 77.36 5.81
CA LYS A 224 13.31 77.71 5.74
C LYS A 224 13.80 78.56 6.91
N GLN A 225 14.56 77.96 7.82
CA GLN A 225 15.91 78.47 8.16
C GLN A 225 16.72 77.42 8.92
N ALA A 226 18.00 77.34 8.56
CA ALA A 226 19.02 76.45 9.09
C ALA A 226 19.95 77.15 10.10
N CYS A 227 20.85 76.35 10.69
CA CYS A 227 22.08 76.71 11.46
C CYS A 227 21.84 77.21 12.89
N GLY A 228 22.69 76.95 13.87
CA GLY A 228 24.01 76.31 14.02
C GLY A 228 24.27 76.25 15.55
N ASP A 229 24.87 75.19 16.08
CA ASP A 229 26.30 75.03 16.43
C ASP A 229 26.78 75.81 17.69
N ASP A 230 27.80 75.22 18.35
CA ASP A 230 28.49 75.55 19.61
C ASP A 230 27.82 75.00 20.89
N GLY A 231 28.47 74.25 21.80
CA GLY A 231 29.87 73.83 21.97
C GLY A 231 30.10 73.40 23.44
N GLU A 232 31.13 72.59 23.68
CA GLU A 232 31.83 72.29 24.96
C GLU A 232 31.47 71.06 25.85
N GLU A 233 32.21 69.98 25.57
CA GLU A 233 33.05 69.11 26.45
C GLU A 233 32.84 69.01 27.99
N LYS A 234 32.64 67.77 28.48
CA LYS A 234 33.66 66.94 29.22
C LYS A 234 33.05 65.66 29.82
N GLY A 235 33.77 64.52 29.72
CA GLY A 235 33.69 63.46 30.76
C GLY A 235 33.61 61.97 30.35
N ARG A 236 34.61 61.47 29.63
CA ARG A 236 35.08 60.07 29.45
C ARG A 236 34.58 58.96 30.40
N ARG A 237 34.07 57.84 29.84
CA ARG A 237 34.50 56.43 30.08
C ARG A 237 33.91 55.48 29.02
N GLU A 238 34.75 54.56 28.55
CA GLU A 238 34.66 53.78 27.32
C GLU A 238 33.68 52.60 27.37
N ALA A 239 32.99 52.40 26.24
CA ALA A 239 32.12 51.28 25.91
C ALA A 239 32.87 50.27 25.02
N HIS A 240 32.52 48.99 25.16
CA HIS A 240 32.63 48.00 24.10
C HIS A 240 31.36 47.13 24.15
N GLU A 241 30.26 47.70 23.67
CA GLU A 241 29.11 46.93 23.19
C GLU A 241 29.41 46.53 21.75
N TYR A 242 29.32 45.23 21.46
CA TYR A 242 29.23 44.74 20.09
C TYR A 242 27.84 44.18 19.87
N ASP A 243 27.08 44.99 19.16
CA ASP A 243 25.84 44.73 18.45
C ASP A 243 25.94 43.47 17.57
N THR A 244 24.94 42.58 17.69
CA THR A 244 24.51 41.71 16.59
C THR A 244 23.01 41.45 16.69
N GLY A 245 22.26 42.12 15.82
CA GLY A 245 21.23 41.47 15.01
C GLY A 245 19.86 41.32 15.65
N THR A 246 19.18 42.45 15.80
CA THR A 246 17.73 42.52 16.00
C THR A 246 17.04 42.26 14.66
N GLU A 247 16.49 41.07 14.42
CA GLU A 247 15.45 40.85 13.40
C GLU A 247 14.84 39.44 13.51
N CYS A 248 13.70 39.32 14.21
CA CYS A 248 12.51 38.57 13.78
C CYS A 248 11.40 38.67 14.85
N CYS A 249 11.15 39.88 15.35
CA CYS A 249 9.95 40.18 16.12
C CYS A 249 8.96 40.90 15.20
N LEU A 250 8.15 40.15 14.46
CA LEU A 250 7.01 40.74 13.77
C LEU A 250 5.96 41.12 14.81
N SER A 251 6.04 42.37 15.28
CA SER A 251 4.94 43.03 15.98
C SER A 251 3.72 43.14 15.06
N LEU A 252 2.52 43.18 15.65
CA LEU A 252 1.21 43.14 14.98
C LEU A 252 1.03 44.13 13.81
N CYS A 253 1.86 45.16 13.66
CA CYS A 253 1.71 46.19 12.63
C CYS A 253 2.38 45.85 11.28
N GLN A 254 3.23 44.83 11.19
CA GLN A 254 3.86 44.42 9.91
C GLN A 254 3.18 43.22 9.23
N ALA A 255 2.21 42.58 9.90
CA ALA A 255 1.54 41.38 9.37
C ALA A 255 0.57 41.66 8.19
N VAL A 256 0.30 42.93 7.86
CA VAL A 256 -0.67 43.32 6.82
C VAL A 256 -0.01 43.63 5.47
N SER A 257 1.33 43.70 5.38
CA SER A 257 2.02 44.25 4.20
C SER A 257 2.79 43.25 3.33
N PHE A 258 2.75 41.95 3.59
CA PHE A 258 3.30 40.94 2.67
C PHE A 258 2.23 39.93 2.24
N LEU A 259 1.42 40.38 1.29
CA LEU A 259 0.71 39.55 0.33
C LEU A 259 1.06 40.08 -1.07
N PRO A 260 1.92 39.43 -1.85
CA PRO A 260 1.91 39.59 -3.29
C PRO A 260 0.91 38.61 -3.89
N ALA A 261 0.05 39.14 -4.74
CA ALA A 261 -0.70 38.40 -5.72
C ALA A 261 0.24 37.80 -6.78
N ALA A 262 -0.21 36.70 -7.37
CA ALA A 262 0.27 35.97 -8.55
C ALA A 262 1.48 36.47 -9.37
N GLU A 263 2.34 35.48 -9.69
CA GLU A 263 3.09 35.23 -10.93
C GLU A 263 4.42 35.97 -11.25
N GLU A 264 5.38 35.14 -11.69
CA GLU A 264 6.64 35.38 -12.45
C GLU A 264 7.85 36.05 -11.74
N ASP A 265 8.91 35.27 -11.45
CA ASP A 265 10.12 35.21 -12.31
C ASP A 265 11.24 34.35 -11.69
N GLU A 266 11.88 33.54 -12.56
CA GLU A 266 13.13 32.83 -12.31
C GLU A 266 14.35 33.76 -12.43
N GLU A 267 15.42 33.37 -11.73
CA GLU A 267 16.83 33.80 -11.88
C GLU A 267 17.38 35.00 -11.08
N MET A 268 18.60 34.73 -10.57
CA MET A 268 19.69 35.63 -10.17
C MET A 268 19.69 36.25 -8.75
N MET A 269 20.48 35.67 -7.85
CA MET A 269 21.79 36.24 -7.49
C MET A 269 22.66 35.23 -6.70
N MET A 270 23.89 35.07 -7.17
CA MET A 270 25.00 34.34 -6.56
C MET A 270 26.02 35.34 -5.99
N ARG A 271 26.68 34.90 -4.90
CA ARG A 271 28.00 35.31 -4.32
C ARG A 271 28.05 36.39 -3.22
N ARG A 272 28.42 35.92 -2.01
CA ARG A 272 29.69 36.09 -1.26
C ARG A 272 29.40 35.91 0.24
N GLU A 273 30.25 35.39 1.12
CA GLU A 273 31.45 34.55 1.12
C GLU A 273 31.61 34.08 2.59
N ASP A 274 31.96 32.81 2.76
CA ASP A 274 32.62 32.12 3.88
C ASP A 274 32.60 32.67 5.31
N GLY A 275 31.94 31.90 6.20
CA GLY A 275 32.12 31.92 7.64
C GLY A 275 31.92 30.52 8.20
N HIS A 276 33.00 29.94 8.73
CA HIS A 276 33.12 28.54 9.16
C HIS A 276 32.08 28.09 10.21
N GLY A 277 31.51 26.92 9.99
CA GLY A 277 30.67 26.22 10.96
C GLY A 277 30.29 24.82 10.48
N GLN A 278 31.29 23.96 10.25
CA GLN A 278 31.06 22.52 10.05
C GLN A 278 30.43 21.94 11.33
N GLY A 279 29.15 21.59 11.26
CA GLY A 279 28.39 20.92 12.33
C GLY A 279 28.01 19.51 11.94
N GLU A 280 28.70 18.56 12.56
CA GLU A 280 28.65 17.10 12.39
C GLU A 280 27.25 16.48 12.62
N SER A 281 26.39 16.39 11.60
CA SER A 281 25.09 15.70 11.75
C SER A 281 24.92 14.44 10.88
N GLY A 282 25.72 14.27 9.82
CA GLY A 282 25.58 13.13 8.90
C GLY A 282 26.28 11.83 9.34
N HIS A 283 27.40 11.92 10.06
CA HIS A 283 28.25 10.74 10.38
C HIS A 283 27.88 9.99 11.67
N SER A 284 27.05 10.56 12.54
CA SER A 284 26.80 9.99 13.87
C SER A 284 25.75 8.86 13.90
N ARG A 285 24.84 8.79 12.92
CA ARG A 285 23.66 7.89 12.98
C ARG A 285 23.70 6.68 12.04
N GLU A 286 24.58 6.64 11.03
CA GLU A 286 24.90 5.40 10.29
C GLU A 286 25.46 4.31 11.22
N LYS A 287 26.21 4.69 12.26
CA LYS A 287 26.66 3.80 13.34
C LYS A 287 25.51 3.21 14.17
N THR A 288 24.34 3.84 14.16
CA THR A 288 23.21 3.43 14.99
C THR A 288 22.48 2.23 14.39
N LEU A 289 22.38 2.19 13.06
CA LEU A 289 21.75 1.08 12.33
C LEU A 289 22.63 -0.18 12.26
N SER A 290 23.95 -0.05 12.41
CA SER A 290 24.87 -1.21 12.33
C SER A 290 24.72 -2.23 13.47
N VAL A 291 23.95 -1.90 14.52
CA VAL A 291 23.59 -2.84 15.61
C VAL A 291 22.58 -3.89 15.13
N LEU A 292 21.90 -3.64 14.02
CA LEU A 292 20.92 -4.55 13.45
C LEU A 292 21.58 -5.69 12.68
N THR A 293 20.99 -6.88 12.79
CA THR A 293 21.41 -8.09 12.10
C THR A 293 20.27 -8.64 11.25
N VAL A 294 20.60 -9.53 10.30
CA VAL A 294 19.62 -10.20 9.43
C VAL A 294 18.49 -10.88 10.24
N SER A 295 18.83 -11.43 11.41
CA SER A 295 17.88 -12.07 12.33
C SER A 295 16.80 -11.14 12.87
N ASP A 296 17.05 -9.83 12.92
CA ASP A 296 16.03 -8.84 13.32
C ASP A 296 14.96 -8.64 12.24
N PHE A 297 15.20 -9.14 11.02
CA PHE A 297 14.33 -8.98 9.85
C PHE A 297 13.86 -10.33 9.31
N GLU A 298 13.73 -11.33 10.17
CA GLU A 298 13.21 -12.64 9.80
C GLU A 298 11.68 -12.69 9.85
N CYS A 299 11.09 -13.29 8.82
CA CYS A 299 9.67 -13.56 8.78
C CYS A 299 9.30 -14.70 9.75
N PRO A 300 8.34 -14.50 10.67
CA PRO A 300 7.91 -15.54 11.61
C PRO A 300 7.28 -16.78 10.95
N LEU A 301 6.91 -16.70 9.67
CA LEU A 301 6.28 -17.81 8.94
C LEU A 301 7.28 -18.64 8.13
N CYS A 302 8.26 -18.00 7.47
CA CYS A 302 9.23 -18.71 6.65
C CYS A 302 10.63 -18.79 7.26
N ILE A 303 10.88 -18.09 8.38
CA ILE A 303 12.15 -18.08 9.12
C ILE A 303 13.33 -17.74 8.18
N ARG A 304 13.10 -16.74 7.32
CA ARG A 304 14.07 -16.18 6.38
C ARG A 304 13.93 -14.68 6.41
N LEU A 305 14.95 -13.96 5.95
CA LEU A 305 14.89 -12.53 5.70
C LEU A 305 13.59 -12.17 4.94
N PHE A 306 12.90 -11.11 5.39
CA PHE A 306 11.66 -10.68 4.75
C PHE A 306 11.87 -10.47 3.25
N TYR A 307 10.86 -10.86 2.48
CA TYR A 307 10.72 -10.52 1.07
C TYR A 307 9.38 -9.83 0.90
N GLU A 308 9.40 -8.57 0.48
CA GLU A 308 8.23 -7.68 0.48
C GLU A 308 7.53 -7.68 1.86
N PRO A 309 8.15 -7.12 2.91
CA PRO A 309 7.59 -7.16 4.28
C PRO A 309 6.25 -6.44 4.32
N ALA A 310 5.16 -7.12 4.66
CA ALA A 310 3.82 -6.54 4.77
C ALA A 310 3.36 -6.53 6.23
N SER A 311 3.08 -5.34 6.76
CA SER A 311 2.57 -5.16 8.13
C SER A 311 1.03 -5.23 8.16
N THR A 312 0.52 -6.11 9.00
CA THR A 312 -0.91 -6.28 9.25
C THR A 312 -1.47 -5.15 10.13
N PRO A 313 -2.80 -4.89 10.12
CA PRO A 313 -3.43 -3.90 11.00
C PRO A 313 -3.19 -4.10 12.49
N CYS A 314 -2.91 -5.33 12.93
CA CYS A 314 -2.56 -5.62 14.32
C CYS A 314 -1.09 -5.31 14.66
N GLY A 315 -0.30 -4.81 13.70
CA GLY A 315 1.08 -4.36 13.92
C GLY A 315 2.16 -5.39 13.63
N HIS A 316 1.79 -6.64 13.31
CA HIS A 316 2.75 -7.71 13.03
C HIS A 316 3.14 -7.73 11.54
N THR A 317 4.39 -8.05 11.25
CA THR A 317 4.97 -8.05 9.88
C THR A 317 5.32 -9.46 9.43
N PHE A 318 5.06 -9.75 8.15
CA PHE A 318 5.34 -11.02 7.49
C PHE A 318 5.84 -10.75 6.06
N CYS A 319 6.41 -11.73 5.35
CA CYS A 319 6.51 -11.62 3.89
C CYS A 319 5.09 -11.54 3.30
N LYS A 320 4.87 -10.71 2.29
CA LYS A 320 3.59 -10.57 1.57
C LYS A 320 2.95 -11.92 1.23
N ASN A 321 3.69 -12.78 0.53
CA ASN A 321 3.19 -14.09 0.10
C ASN A 321 2.94 -15.04 1.29
N CYS A 322 3.68 -14.90 2.39
CA CYS A 322 3.50 -15.74 3.58
C CYS A 322 2.21 -15.41 4.31
N ILE A 323 1.92 -14.13 4.55
CA ILE A 323 0.67 -13.75 5.22
C ILE A 323 -0.54 -14.00 4.33
N GLU A 324 -0.42 -13.73 3.02
CA GLU A 324 -1.52 -14.00 2.09
C GLU A 324 -1.90 -15.49 2.07
N ARG A 325 -0.90 -16.38 1.97
CA ARG A 325 -1.10 -17.83 2.06
C ARG A 325 -1.67 -18.25 3.42
N SER A 326 -1.18 -17.69 4.52
CA SER A 326 -1.71 -18.04 5.85
C SER A 326 -3.19 -17.69 5.98
N LEU A 327 -3.62 -16.57 5.39
CA LEU A 327 -5.01 -16.12 5.43
C LEU A 327 -5.94 -16.94 4.52
N ASP A 328 -5.41 -17.72 3.59
CA ASP A 328 -6.25 -18.66 2.83
C ASP A 328 -6.85 -19.77 3.73
N HIS A 329 -6.23 -20.05 4.88
CA HIS A 329 -6.67 -21.09 5.83
C HIS A 329 -7.31 -20.52 7.10
N ASN A 330 -6.77 -19.45 7.66
CA ASN A 330 -7.26 -18.86 8.91
C ASN A 330 -7.16 -17.34 8.85
N LEU A 331 -8.30 -16.66 8.98
CA LEU A 331 -8.44 -15.21 8.84
C LEU A 331 -8.04 -14.46 10.13
N ARG A 332 -7.02 -14.96 10.83
CA ARG A 332 -6.46 -14.41 12.06
C ARG A 332 -4.96 -14.24 11.93
N CYS A 333 -4.41 -13.24 12.60
CA CYS A 333 -2.97 -13.04 12.68
C CYS A 333 -2.28 -14.29 13.27
N PRO A 334 -1.24 -14.84 12.60
CA PRO A 334 -0.51 -16.00 13.11
C PRO A 334 0.10 -15.79 14.51
N LEU A 335 0.50 -14.55 14.82
CA LEU A 335 1.15 -14.20 16.09
C LEU A 335 0.15 -13.87 17.20
N CYS A 336 -0.68 -12.84 17.04
CA CYS A 336 -1.57 -12.35 18.11
C CYS A 336 -3.02 -12.84 18.04
N LYS A 337 -3.39 -13.64 17.03
CA LYS A 337 -4.74 -14.20 16.81
C LYS A 337 -5.87 -13.18 16.61
N GLN A 338 -5.55 -11.89 16.49
CA GLN A 338 -6.52 -10.86 16.12
C GLN A 338 -7.13 -11.13 14.73
N PRO A 339 -8.43 -10.87 14.53
CA PRO A 339 -9.10 -11.10 13.25
C PRO A 339 -8.57 -10.16 12.16
N LEU A 340 -8.33 -10.72 10.98
CA LEU A 340 -7.81 -10.03 9.80
C LEU A 340 -8.80 -10.09 8.61
N GLN A 341 -10.09 -10.25 8.88
CA GLN A 341 -11.13 -10.41 7.86
C GLN A 341 -11.15 -9.26 6.84
N GLU A 342 -11.18 -8.02 7.31
CA GLU A 342 -11.21 -6.83 6.43
C GLU A 342 -9.90 -6.64 5.68
N TYR A 343 -8.77 -6.94 6.33
CA TYR A 343 -7.45 -6.93 5.70
C TYR A 343 -7.38 -7.91 4.53
N PHE A 344 -7.91 -9.12 4.75
CA PHE A 344 -8.01 -10.16 3.74
C PHE A 344 -8.97 -9.80 2.60
N LYS A 345 -10.17 -9.28 2.90
CA LYS A 345 -11.14 -8.84 1.88
C LYS A 345 -10.57 -7.80 0.93
N ASN A 346 -9.78 -6.87 1.46
CA ASN A 346 -9.20 -5.78 0.68
C ASN A 346 -8.05 -6.23 -0.23
N ARG A 347 -7.42 -7.38 0.04
CA ARG A 347 -6.26 -7.93 -0.71
C ARG A 347 -5.10 -6.94 -0.94
N LYS A 348 -5.00 -5.90 -0.12
CA LYS A 348 -3.94 -4.88 -0.18
C LYS A 348 -2.83 -5.20 0.83
N TYR A 349 -1.94 -6.11 0.44
CA TYR A 349 -0.76 -6.51 1.22
C TYR A 349 0.46 -5.66 0.85
N ASN A 350 0.34 -4.33 0.97
CA ASN A 350 1.39 -3.43 0.52
C ASN A 350 2.67 -3.58 1.38
N PRO A 351 3.86 -3.55 0.77
CA PRO A 351 5.11 -3.57 1.52
C PRO A 351 5.24 -2.37 2.46
N THR A 352 5.72 -2.63 3.66
CA THR A 352 6.11 -1.63 4.65
C THR A 352 7.39 -0.95 4.18
N VAL A 353 7.23 0.21 3.54
CA VAL A 353 8.28 0.96 2.84
C VAL A 353 9.51 1.16 3.72
N LEU A 354 9.31 1.60 4.97
CA LEU A 354 10.41 1.84 5.90
C LEU A 354 11.24 0.57 6.20
N LEU A 355 10.60 -0.59 6.35
CA LEU A 355 11.34 -1.84 6.57
C LEU A 355 12.12 -2.23 5.31
N GLN A 356 11.52 -2.04 4.14
CA GLN A 356 12.18 -2.29 2.86
C GLN A 356 13.42 -1.39 2.70
N ASP A 357 13.30 -0.11 2.98
CA ASP A 357 14.40 0.86 2.87
C ASP A 357 15.55 0.52 3.83
N ILE A 358 15.23 0.18 5.09
CA ILE A 358 16.23 -0.24 6.08
C ILE A 358 16.96 -1.50 5.61
N MET A 359 16.22 -2.51 5.16
CA MET A 359 16.82 -3.76 4.68
C MET A 359 17.67 -3.54 3.42
N THR A 360 17.22 -2.70 2.49
CA THR A 360 17.96 -2.35 1.28
C THR A 360 19.27 -1.63 1.61
N SER A 361 19.26 -0.77 2.63
CA SER A 361 20.46 -0.07 3.08
C SER A 361 21.44 -0.98 3.81
N LEU A 362 20.97 -1.94 4.62
CA LEU A 362 21.83 -2.73 5.52
C LEU A 362 22.22 -4.11 4.97
N PHE A 363 21.35 -4.75 4.21
CA PHE A 363 21.49 -6.14 3.78
C PHE A 363 21.29 -6.33 2.26
N PRO A 364 21.95 -5.54 1.39
CA PRO A 364 21.68 -5.57 -0.04
C PRO A 364 22.02 -6.93 -0.68
N SER A 365 23.09 -7.61 -0.25
CA SER A 365 23.48 -8.92 -0.79
C SER A 365 22.51 -10.02 -0.37
N GLN A 366 22.09 -10.05 0.89
CA GLN A 366 21.13 -11.03 1.40
C GLN A 366 19.73 -10.83 0.79
N LEU A 367 19.34 -9.57 0.54
CA LEU A 367 18.11 -9.27 -0.20
C LEU A 367 18.19 -9.73 -1.66
N ALA A 368 19.34 -9.54 -2.32
CA ALA A 368 19.54 -10.02 -3.69
C ALA A 368 19.45 -11.55 -3.77
N GLU A 369 20.07 -12.27 -2.83
CA GLU A 369 19.93 -13.72 -2.70
C GLU A 369 18.46 -14.11 -2.46
N ARG A 370 17.78 -13.42 -1.55
CA ARG A 370 16.38 -13.69 -1.24
C ARG A 370 15.47 -13.49 -2.46
N LYS A 371 15.76 -12.49 -3.28
CA LYS A 371 15.08 -12.21 -4.55
C LYS A 371 15.37 -13.30 -5.58
N GLN A 372 16.63 -13.70 -5.74
CA GLN A 372 17.02 -14.78 -6.65
C GLN A 372 16.34 -16.11 -6.32
N VAL A 373 16.25 -16.48 -5.02
CA VAL A 373 15.52 -17.67 -4.58
C VAL A 373 14.06 -17.58 -4.98
N HIS A 374 13.42 -16.42 -4.79
CA HIS A 374 12.03 -16.22 -5.18
C HIS A 374 11.83 -16.33 -6.70
N GLU A 375 12.69 -15.69 -7.50
CA GLU A 375 12.63 -15.76 -8.96
C GLU A 375 12.82 -17.20 -9.47
N THR A 376 13.74 -17.96 -8.85
CA THR A 376 13.96 -19.37 -9.17
C THR A 376 12.73 -20.21 -8.85
N GLU A 377 12.14 -20.03 -7.66
CA GLU A 377 10.89 -20.71 -7.28
C GLU A 377 9.73 -20.38 -8.26
N MET A 378 9.65 -19.13 -8.73
CA MET A 378 8.62 -18.71 -9.71
C MET A 378 8.88 -19.30 -11.10
N ALA A 379 10.14 -19.35 -11.53
CA ALA A 379 10.52 -19.98 -12.79
C ALA A 379 10.18 -21.49 -12.79
N GLU A 380 10.46 -22.19 -11.70
CA GLU A 380 10.08 -23.60 -11.53
C GLU A 380 8.55 -23.80 -11.64
N LEU A 381 7.77 -22.94 -10.97
CA LEU A 381 6.31 -22.98 -11.01
C LEU A 381 5.71 -22.58 -12.37
N SER A 382 6.48 -21.92 -13.23
CA SER A 382 6.06 -21.54 -14.57
C SER A 382 6.23 -22.66 -15.61
N ASN A 383 6.84 -23.78 -15.23
CA ASN A 383 7.06 -24.91 -16.13
C ASN A 383 5.74 -25.56 -16.55
N LEU A 384 5.56 -25.79 -17.86
CA LEU A 384 4.34 -26.34 -18.45
C LEU A 384 4.42 -27.84 -18.78
N THR A 385 5.49 -28.52 -18.36
CA THR A 385 5.67 -29.97 -18.54
C THR A 385 6.14 -30.69 -17.27
N LYS A 386 6.72 -29.98 -16.31
CA LYS A 386 7.16 -30.54 -15.02
C LYS A 386 6.42 -29.89 -13.87
N ASP A 387 6.04 -30.70 -12.89
CA ASP A 387 5.33 -30.28 -11.67
C ASP A 387 4.13 -29.35 -11.94
N ILE A 388 3.43 -29.57 -13.06
CA ILE A 388 2.26 -28.77 -13.42
C ILE A 388 1.17 -28.96 -12.36
N PRO A 389 0.44 -27.90 -11.97
CA PRO A 389 -0.65 -28.03 -11.02
C PRO A 389 -1.82 -28.82 -11.62
N ILE A 390 -2.30 -29.84 -10.90
CA ILE A 390 -3.43 -30.68 -11.31
C ILE A 390 -4.65 -30.40 -10.43
N PHE A 391 -5.72 -29.94 -11.06
CA PHE A 391 -7.06 -29.88 -10.49
C PHE A 391 -7.76 -31.22 -10.73
N VAL A 392 -8.19 -31.90 -9.66
CA VAL A 392 -8.83 -33.21 -9.76
C VAL A 392 -10.33 -33.03 -9.62
N CYS A 393 -11.08 -33.19 -10.71
CA CYS A 393 -12.52 -32.95 -10.71
C CYS A 393 -13.25 -33.82 -11.76
N THR A 394 -13.32 -33.35 -13.00
CA THR A 394 -14.00 -34.01 -14.11
C THR A 394 -13.10 -34.07 -15.34
N VAL A 395 -13.52 -34.78 -16.38
CA VAL A 395 -12.83 -34.81 -17.68
C VAL A 395 -13.02 -33.45 -18.37
N ALA A 396 -11.93 -32.82 -18.78
CA ALA A 396 -11.95 -31.66 -19.67
C ALA A 396 -11.50 -32.04 -21.07
N TYR A 397 -11.91 -31.23 -22.04
CA TYR A 397 -11.62 -31.44 -23.44
C TYR A 397 -11.06 -30.17 -24.10
N PRO A 398 -10.19 -30.32 -25.10
CA PRO A 398 -9.74 -29.21 -25.94
C PRO A 398 -10.91 -28.44 -26.55
N GLY A 399 -10.85 -27.11 -26.53
CA GLY A 399 -11.87 -26.21 -27.07
C GLY A 399 -13.15 -26.08 -26.25
N VAL A 400 -13.31 -26.87 -25.17
CA VAL A 400 -14.54 -26.86 -24.35
C VAL A 400 -14.36 -25.93 -23.13
N PRO A 401 -15.27 -24.95 -22.92
CA PRO A 401 -15.27 -24.11 -21.73
C PRO A 401 -15.50 -24.92 -20.44
N CYS A 402 -14.80 -24.54 -19.38
CA CYS A 402 -14.87 -25.17 -18.07
C CYS A 402 -14.95 -24.09 -16.97
N PRO A 403 -16.16 -23.62 -16.63
CA PRO A 403 -16.35 -22.71 -15.52
C PRO A 403 -16.22 -23.47 -14.19
N LEU A 404 -15.40 -22.94 -13.27
CA LEU A 404 -15.10 -23.58 -11.99
C LEU A 404 -15.36 -22.62 -10.82
N HIS A 405 -15.95 -23.15 -9.75
CA HIS A 405 -16.05 -22.45 -8.47
C HIS A 405 -15.00 -23.01 -7.50
N ILE A 406 -13.96 -22.23 -7.26
CA ILE A 406 -12.82 -22.62 -6.43
C ILE A 406 -13.02 -22.09 -5.02
N PHE A 407 -13.23 -23.00 -4.07
CA PHE A 407 -13.45 -22.64 -2.66
C PHE A 407 -12.40 -23.21 -1.70
N GLU A 408 -11.77 -24.33 -2.03
CA GLU A 408 -10.76 -24.95 -1.16
C GLU A 408 -9.47 -24.11 -1.11
N PRO A 409 -8.88 -23.87 0.09
CA PRO A 409 -7.67 -23.06 0.25
C PRO A 409 -6.49 -23.48 -0.64
N ARG A 410 -6.27 -24.79 -0.82
CA ARG A 410 -5.19 -25.32 -1.68
C ARG A 410 -5.34 -24.93 -3.15
N TYR A 411 -6.57 -24.93 -3.67
CA TYR A 411 -6.83 -24.57 -5.05
C TYR A 411 -6.88 -23.06 -5.26
N ARG A 412 -7.24 -22.29 -4.22
CA ARG A 412 -7.08 -20.83 -4.23
C ARG A 412 -5.62 -20.43 -4.38
N LEU A 413 -4.71 -21.09 -3.66
CA LEU A 413 -3.27 -20.92 -3.83
C LEU A 413 -2.81 -21.34 -5.23
N MET A 414 -3.32 -22.47 -5.74
CA MET A 414 -3.03 -22.94 -7.10
C MET A 414 -3.41 -21.89 -8.16
N MET A 415 -4.61 -21.33 -8.11
CA MET A 415 -5.07 -20.29 -9.04
C MET A 415 -4.21 -19.04 -8.94
N ARG A 416 -3.91 -18.57 -7.72
CA ARG A 416 -3.02 -17.42 -7.51
C ARG A 416 -1.66 -17.64 -8.17
N ARG A 417 -1.04 -18.82 -7.97
CA ARG A 417 0.24 -19.17 -8.59
C ARG A 417 0.18 -19.17 -10.12
N CYS A 418 -0.88 -19.71 -10.72
CA CYS A 418 -1.05 -19.69 -12.18
C CYS A 418 -1.10 -18.25 -12.72
N MET A 419 -1.68 -17.33 -11.95
CA MET A 419 -1.72 -15.91 -12.31
C MET A 419 -0.38 -15.22 -12.07
N ASP A 420 0.26 -15.45 -10.92
CA ASP A 420 1.52 -14.81 -10.52
C ASP A 420 2.69 -15.23 -11.41
N THR A 421 2.76 -16.49 -11.84
CA THR A 421 3.78 -16.97 -12.78
C THR A 421 3.52 -16.50 -14.22
N GLY A 422 2.32 -16.01 -14.50
CA GLY A 422 1.88 -15.61 -15.84
C GLY A 422 1.55 -16.77 -16.77
N THR A 423 1.66 -18.04 -16.34
CA THR A 423 1.31 -19.18 -17.19
C THR A 423 -0.17 -19.22 -17.52
N LYS A 424 -1.01 -18.79 -16.56
CA LYS A 424 -2.47 -18.88 -16.60
C LYS A 424 -2.96 -20.28 -16.96
N LYS A 425 -2.19 -21.33 -16.64
CA LYS A 425 -2.48 -22.70 -17.08
C LYS A 425 -2.38 -23.70 -15.95
N PHE A 426 -3.28 -24.68 -15.97
CA PHE A 426 -3.29 -25.80 -15.04
C PHE A 426 -3.86 -27.05 -15.71
N GLY A 427 -3.43 -28.24 -15.29
CA GLY A 427 -3.99 -29.49 -15.77
C GLY A 427 -5.28 -29.85 -15.03
N MET A 428 -6.25 -30.43 -15.71
CA MET A 428 -7.41 -31.06 -15.09
C MET A 428 -7.48 -32.55 -15.45
N CYS A 429 -7.67 -33.36 -14.42
CA CYS A 429 -7.84 -34.81 -14.53
C CYS A 429 -9.09 -35.25 -13.77
N SER A 430 -9.73 -36.31 -14.25
CA SER A 430 -10.76 -37.03 -13.49
C SER A 430 -10.14 -37.78 -12.31
N TYR A 431 -10.91 -37.94 -11.24
CA TYR A 431 -10.51 -38.79 -10.11
C TYR A 431 -10.46 -40.26 -10.54
N GLU A 432 -9.39 -40.97 -10.16
CA GLU A 432 -9.26 -42.41 -10.37
C GLU A 432 -8.95 -43.09 -9.03
N HIS A 433 -9.79 -44.05 -8.64
CA HIS A 433 -9.64 -44.75 -7.37
C HIS A 433 -8.29 -45.48 -7.32
N GLY A 434 -7.59 -45.38 -6.19
CA GLY A 434 -6.27 -45.97 -5.99
C GLY A 434 -5.09 -45.17 -6.58
N LYS A 435 -5.29 -44.36 -7.63
CA LYS A 435 -4.23 -43.50 -8.22
C LYS A 435 -4.34 -42.02 -7.86
N GLY A 436 -5.48 -41.59 -7.31
CA GLY A 436 -5.79 -40.19 -7.02
C GLY A 436 -6.37 -39.46 -8.24
N PHE A 437 -5.72 -39.57 -9.41
CA PHE A 437 -6.22 -39.02 -10.66
C PHE A 437 -5.74 -39.81 -11.89
N SER A 438 -6.51 -39.70 -12.97
CA SER A 438 -6.31 -40.36 -14.26
C SER A 438 -4.91 -40.15 -14.85
N ASP A 439 -4.43 -41.14 -15.62
CA ASP A 439 -3.18 -41.06 -16.41
C ASP A 439 -3.27 -40.06 -17.59
N PHE A 440 -4.48 -39.60 -17.93
CA PHE A 440 -4.74 -38.66 -19.02
C PHE A 440 -5.60 -37.50 -18.55
N GLY A 441 -5.30 -36.31 -19.08
CA GLY A 441 -6.01 -35.08 -18.74
C GLY A 441 -5.93 -34.03 -19.84
N CYS A 442 -6.47 -32.86 -19.55
CA CYS A 442 -6.45 -31.71 -20.43
C CYS A 442 -5.82 -30.53 -19.71
N MET A 443 -4.93 -29.81 -20.39
CA MET A 443 -4.40 -28.52 -19.96
C MET A 443 -5.48 -27.46 -20.19
N LEU A 444 -5.81 -26.71 -19.15
CA LEU A 444 -6.74 -25.59 -19.21
C LEU A 444 -6.00 -24.27 -19.13
N GLU A 445 -6.49 -23.28 -19.86
CA GLU A 445 -6.06 -21.88 -19.78
C GLU A 445 -7.13 -21.05 -19.08
N ILE A 446 -6.71 -20.25 -18.11
CA ILE A 446 -7.56 -19.33 -17.35
C ILE A 446 -7.83 -18.09 -18.22
N LEU A 447 -9.08 -17.93 -18.62
CA LEU A 447 -9.55 -16.75 -19.34
C LEU A 447 -9.90 -15.61 -18.38
N SER A 448 -10.57 -15.94 -17.28
CA SER A 448 -10.99 -14.98 -16.26
C SER A 448 -10.85 -15.57 -14.85
N LEU A 449 -10.57 -14.72 -13.86
CA LEU A 449 -10.50 -15.08 -12.45
C LEU A 449 -11.17 -14.00 -11.61
N GLU A 450 -12.36 -14.30 -11.08
CA GLU A 450 -13.12 -13.40 -10.21
C GLU A 450 -13.00 -13.85 -8.76
N VAL A 451 -12.23 -13.12 -7.94
CA VAL A 451 -12.02 -13.44 -6.52
C VAL A 451 -13.08 -12.75 -5.65
N LEU A 452 -13.79 -13.54 -4.84
CA LEU A 452 -14.80 -13.08 -3.90
C LEU A 452 -14.17 -12.58 -2.58
N PRO A 453 -14.89 -11.76 -1.78
CA PRO A 453 -14.37 -11.22 -0.51
C PRO A 453 -14.00 -12.27 0.55
N ASP A 454 -14.55 -13.48 0.48
CA ASP A 454 -14.19 -14.62 1.34
C ASP A 454 -13.03 -15.46 0.77
N GLY A 455 -12.50 -15.04 -0.38
CA GLY A 455 -11.40 -15.63 -1.13
C GLY A 455 -11.74 -16.85 -1.95
N ARG A 456 -13.02 -17.24 -2.03
CA ARG A 456 -13.46 -18.13 -3.11
C ARG A 456 -13.29 -17.42 -4.45
N SER A 457 -13.28 -18.15 -5.55
CA SER A 457 -13.23 -17.53 -6.88
C SER A 457 -14.04 -18.28 -7.91
N PHE A 458 -14.59 -17.54 -8.86
CA PHE A 458 -15.06 -18.10 -10.13
C PHE A 458 -13.93 -18.02 -11.15
N VAL A 459 -13.70 -19.13 -11.85
CA VAL A 459 -12.66 -19.26 -12.86
C VAL A 459 -13.32 -19.67 -14.16
N ASP A 460 -13.23 -18.82 -15.18
CA ASP A 460 -13.54 -19.25 -16.54
C ASP A 460 -12.27 -19.80 -17.17
N ALA A 461 -12.29 -21.08 -17.52
CA ALA A 461 -11.16 -21.74 -18.14
C ALA A 461 -11.56 -22.42 -19.46
N LEU A 462 -10.60 -22.62 -20.35
CA LEU A 462 -10.79 -23.27 -21.64
C LEU A 462 -9.80 -24.43 -21.78
N GLY A 463 -10.26 -25.62 -22.16
CA GLY A 463 -9.35 -26.72 -22.48
C GLY A 463 -8.54 -26.41 -23.74
N VAL A 464 -7.23 -26.66 -23.72
CA VAL A 464 -6.30 -26.30 -24.80
C VAL A 464 -5.67 -27.53 -25.43
N SER A 465 -5.02 -28.37 -24.61
CA SER A 465 -4.25 -29.51 -25.11
C SER A 465 -4.42 -30.73 -24.22
N ARG A 466 -4.33 -31.92 -24.81
CA ARG A 466 -4.33 -33.17 -24.05
C ARG A 466 -2.94 -33.50 -23.56
N PHE A 467 -2.86 -34.24 -22.47
CA PHE A 467 -1.59 -34.73 -21.96
C PHE A 467 -1.72 -36.11 -21.32
N LYS A 468 -0.57 -36.79 -21.25
CA LYS A 468 -0.35 -38.01 -20.48
C LYS A 468 0.50 -37.68 -19.24
N VAL A 469 0.12 -38.25 -18.10
CA VAL A 469 0.85 -38.15 -16.84
C VAL A 469 2.03 -39.11 -16.87
N LEU A 470 3.24 -38.58 -16.71
CA LEU A 470 4.48 -39.36 -16.61
C LEU A 470 4.82 -39.65 -15.15
N ARG A 471 4.70 -38.65 -14.29
CA ARG A 471 4.99 -38.73 -12.85
C ARG A 471 3.94 -37.94 -12.08
N ARG A 472 3.50 -38.48 -10.94
CA ARG A 472 2.58 -37.80 -10.01
C ARG A 472 3.35 -37.22 -8.83
N GLY A 473 2.96 -36.03 -8.40
CA GLY A 473 3.53 -35.34 -7.26
C GLY A 473 2.46 -34.64 -6.44
N GLN A 474 2.91 -33.93 -5.41
CA GLN A 474 2.06 -33.09 -4.59
C GLN A 474 2.86 -31.88 -4.14
N ARG A 475 2.24 -30.70 -4.20
CA ARG A 475 2.84 -29.45 -3.72
C ARG A 475 1.79 -28.66 -2.94
N ASP A 476 2.12 -28.31 -1.70
CA ASP A 476 1.28 -27.43 -0.86
C ASP A 476 -0.20 -27.87 -0.74
N GLY A 477 -0.45 -29.19 -0.81
CA GLY A 477 -1.76 -29.81 -0.62
C GLY A 477 -2.56 -30.08 -1.91
N TYR A 478 -2.13 -29.59 -3.06
CA TYR A 478 -2.71 -29.94 -4.37
C TYR A 478 -1.78 -30.88 -5.16
N SER A 479 -2.37 -31.65 -6.06
CA SER A 479 -1.64 -32.62 -6.91
C SER A 479 -0.81 -31.91 -7.98
N THR A 480 0.36 -32.46 -8.29
CA THR A 480 1.18 -32.02 -9.43
C THR A 480 1.47 -33.20 -10.37
N ALA A 481 1.87 -32.91 -11.60
CA ALA A 481 2.33 -33.94 -12.52
C ALA A 481 3.48 -33.46 -13.41
N ASP A 482 4.37 -34.38 -13.76
CA ASP A 482 5.15 -34.26 -14.98
C ASP A 482 4.34 -34.87 -16.12
N ILE A 483 4.30 -34.20 -17.26
CA ILE A 483 3.43 -34.56 -18.37
C ILE A 483 4.16 -34.60 -19.71
N GLU A 484 3.55 -35.33 -20.63
CA GLU A 484 3.83 -35.33 -22.05
C GLU A 484 2.57 -34.88 -22.80
N TYR A 485 2.70 -33.90 -23.71
CA TYR A 485 1.57 -33.47 -24.54
C TYR A 485 1.22 -34.56 -25.56
N LEU A 486 -0.08 -34.75 -25.78
CA LEU A 486 -0.59 -35.72 -26.74
C LEU A 486 -1.13 -35.03 -27.97
N GLU A 487 -0.68 -35.48 -29.13
CA GLU A 487 -1.12 -35.01 -30.44
C GLU A 487 -1.72 -36.17 -31.25
N ASP A 488 -2.65 -35.84 -32.14
CA ASP A 488 -3.24 -36.81 -33.06
C ASP A 488 -2.25 -37.21 -34.15
N LEU A 489 -2.17 -38.52 -34.38
CA LEU A 489 -1.34 -39.10 -35.43
C LEU A 489 -1.92 -38.72 -36.79
N LYS A 490 -1.06 -38.17 -37.66
CA LYS A 490 -1.45 -37.81 -39.01
C LYS A 490 -1.35 -39.01 -39.96
N VAL A 491 -2.31 -39.11 -40.87
CA VAL A 491 -2.37 -40.12 -41.94
C VAL A 491 -2.38 -39.46 -43.31
N GLU A 492 -1.85 -40.17 -44.32
CA GLU A 492 -1.69 -39.69 -45.69
C GLU A 492 -2.19 -40.72 -46.71
N GLY A 493 -2.38 -40.29 -47.96
CA GLY A 493 -2.76 -41.16 -49.07
C GLY A 493 -4.14 -41.81 -48.89
N SER A 494 -4.26 -43.08 -49.25
CA SER A 494 -5.53 -43.82 -49.19
C SER A 494 -6.11 -43.94 -47.78
N GLU A 495 -5.28 -43.90 -46.74
CA GLU A 495 -5.78 -43.92 -45.36
C GLU A 495 -6.49 -42.63 -44.99
N LEU A 496 -6.03 -41.49 -45.53
CA LEU A 496 -6.67 -40.20 -45.34
C LEU A 496 -8.05 -40.15 -46.00
N GLU A 497 -8.17 -40.64 -47.23
CA GLU A 497 -9.47 -40.69 -47.94
C GLU A 497 -10.51 -41.52 -47.15
N VAL A 498 -10.09 -42.66 -46.58
CA VAL A 498 -10.96 -43.49 -45.73
C VAL A 498 -11.33 -42.77 -44.43
N LEU A 499 -10.37 -42.05 -43.83
CA LEU A 499 -10.59 -41.29 -42.61
C LEU A 499 -11.56 -40.11 -42.84
N GLU A 500 -11.43 -39.39 -43.95
CA GLU A 500 -12.34 -38.31 -44.37
C GLU A 500 -13.75 -38.84 -44.59
N GLY A 501 -13.90 -39.97 -45.30
CA GLY A 501 -15.21 -40.61 -45.47
C GLY A 501 -15.85 -41.04 -44.15
N LEU A 502 -15.06 -41.58 -43.22
CA LEU A 502 -15.54 -41.93 -41.87
C LEU A 502 -15.93 -40.67 -41.09
N HIS A 503 -15.09 -39.64 -41.11
CA HIS A 503 -15.33 -38.37 -40.45
C HIS A 503 -16.66 -37.75 -40.91
N ASP A 504 -16.88 -37.66 -42.21
CA ASP A 504 -18.09 -37.07 -42.79
C ASP A 504 -19.34 -37.87 -42.40
N SER A 505 -19.24 -39.19 -42.42
CA SER A 505 -20.35 -40.06 -41.98
C SER A 505 -20.69 -39.86 -40.51
N VAL A 506 -19.69 -39.81 -39.61
CA VAL A 506 -19.94 -39.64 -38.17
C VAL A 506 -20.38 -38.22 -37.82
N TYR A 507 -19.85 -37.21 -38.52
CA TYR A 507 -20.31 -35.83 -38.37
C TYR A 507 -21.79 -35.68 -38.75
N GLN A 508 -22.21 -36.29 -39.87
CA GLN A 508 -23.62 -36.28 -40.26
C GLN A 508 -24.51 -36.98 -39.23
N GLN A 509 -24.07 -38.11 -38.68
CA GLN A 509 -24.79 -38.80 -37.60
C GLN A 509 -24.93 -37.93 -36.34
N ALA A 510 -23.87 -37.21 -35.96
CA ALA A 510 -23.88 -36.30 -34.83
C ALA A 510 -24.85 -35.13 -35.08
N GLN A 511 -24.83 -34.57 -36.29
CA GLN A 511 -25.74 -33.48 -36.69
C GLN A 511 -27.20 -33.94 -36.68
N ASP A 512 -27.49 -35.10 -37.25
CA ASP A 512 -28.83 -35.69 -37.26
C ASP A 512 -29.34 -35.94 -35.85
N TRP A 513 -28.49 -36.51 -34.98
CA TRP A 513 -28.81 -36.70 -33.56
C TRP A 513 -29.14 -35.37 -32.89
N TYR A 514 -28.29 -34.35 -33.05
CA TYR A 514 -28.50 -33.04 -32.45
C TYR A 514 -29.80 -32.38 -32.95
N GLN A 515 -30.10 -32.48 -34.25
CA GLN A 515 -31.33 -31.94 -34.85
C GLN A 515 -32.60 -32.68 -34.43
N ARG A 516 -32.51 -33.95 -34.03
CA ARG A 516 -33.65 -34.71 -33.49
C ARG A 516 -33.95 -34.36 -32.03
N LEU A 517 -32.99 -33.82 -31.28
CA LEU A 517 -33.24 -33.37 -29.90
C LEU A 517 -34.33 -32.31 -29.86
N ALA A 518 -35.17 -32.33 -28.82
CA ALA A 518 -36.18 -31.30 -28.62
C ALA A 518 -35.52 -29.90 -28.54
N VAL A 519 -36.19 -28.88 -29.08
CA VAL A 519 -35.69 -27.49 -29.11
C VAL A 519 -35.21 -27.03 -27.73
N ARG A 520 -35.97 -27.34 -26.67
CA ARG A 520 -35.59 -27.01 -25.28
C ARG A 520 -34.24 -27.60 -24.85
N ILE A 521 -33.94 -28.84 -25.28
CA ILE A 521 -32.68 -29.51 -24.95
C ILE A 521 -31.54 -28.86 -25.75
N ARG A 522 -31.74 -28.58 -27.04
CA ARG A 522 -30.75 -27.87 -27.85
C ARG A 522 -30.42 -26.48 -27.29
N ASP A 523 -31.43 -25.73 -26.86
CA ASP A 523 -31.25 -24.41 -26.25
C ASP A 523 -30.45 -24.51 -24.94
N GLN A 524 -30.71 -25.54 -24.12
CA GLN A 524 -29.95 -25.78 -22.89
C GLN A 524 -28.48 -26.13 -23.19
N ILE A 525 -28.23 -27.03 -24.15
CA ILE A 525 -26.89 -27.38 -24.60
C ILE A 525 -26.16 -26.14 -25.11
N SER A 526 -26.81 -25.34 -25.96
CA SER A 526 -26.22 -24.15 -26.55
C SER A 526 -25.86 -23.10 -25.51
N ARG A 527 -26.65 -22.97 -24.42
CA ARG A 527 -26.34 -22.06 -23.31
C ARG A 527 -25.15 -22.53 -22.47
N GLN A 528 -24.96 -23.84 -22.33
CA GLN A 528 -23.94 -24.41 -21.44
C GLN A 528 -22.61 -24.69 -22.15
N TYR A 529 -22.65 -25.16 -23.39
CA TYR A 529 -21.48 -25.64 -24.15
C TYR A 529 -21.26 -24.90 -25.47
N GLY A 530 -22.14 -23.97 -25.83
CA GLY A 530 -22.14 -23.34 -27.15
C GLY A 530 -22.81 -24.20 -28.22
N THR A 531 -22.89 -23.65 -29.44
CA THR A 531 -23.42 -24.37 -30.60
C THR A 531 -22.49 -25.48 -31.05
N MET A 532 -23.04 -26.52 -31.69
CA MET A 532 -22.23 -27.56 -32.32
C MET A 532 -21.25 -26.94 -33.32
N PRO A 533 -19.93 -27.20 -33.21
CA PRO A 533 -18.96 -26.68 -34.17
C PRO A 533 -19.21 -27.17 -35.60
N GLU A 534 -18.85 -26.32 -36.56
CA GLU A 534 -18.90 -26.67 -37.98
C GLU A 534 -17.89 -27.77 -38.33
N LYS A 535 -18.11 -28.42 -39.46
CA LYS A 535 -17.20 -29.45 -39.98
C LYS A 535 -15.87 -28.79 -40.37
N ASP A 536 -14.76 -29.29 -39.82
CA ASP A 536 -13.43 -28.82 -40.22
C ASP A 536 -13.15 -29.14 -41.70
N GLU A 537 -12.66 -28.16 -42.47
CA GLU A 537 -12.19 -28.39 -43.85
C GLU A 537 -10.95 -29.29 -43.88
N ASN A 538 -10.06 -29.12 -42.89
CA ASN A 538 -8.90 -29.97 -42.69
C ASN A 538 -8.99 -30.64 -41.31
N ILE A 539 -9.41 -31.92 -41.33
CA ILE A 539 -9.64 -32.73 -40.13
C ILE A 539 -8.36 -33.01 -39.30
N GLN A 540 -7.18 -32.73 -39.86
CA GLN A 540 -5.87 -32.94 -39.22
C GLN A 540 -5.13 -31.61 -38.91
N ALA A 541 -5.80 -30.46 -39.03
CA ALA A 541 -5.21 -29.14 -38.78
C ALA A 541 -4.88 -28.92 -37.29
N SER A 542 -5.80 -29.32 -36.41
CA SER A 542 -5.63 -29.27 -34.95
C SER A 542 -4.80 -30.45 -34.45
N SER A 543 -3.87 -30.20 -33.54
CA SER A 543 -3.11 -31.26 -32.87
C SER A 543 -3.98 -32.14 -31.98
N ASN A 544 -5.18 -31.70 -31.61
CA ASN A 544 -6.15 -32.49 -30.86
C ASN A 544 -7.26 -33.06 -31.76
N GLY A 545 -7.19 -32.88 -33.08
CA GLY A 545 -8.27 -33.26 -34.00
C GLY A 545 -9.48 -32.31 -33.95
N PRO A 546 -10.57 -32.67 -34.65
CA PRO A 546 -11.74 -31.82 -34.88
C PRO A 546 -12.44 -31.37 -33.59
N ALA A 547 -12.81 -30.10 -33.51
CA ALA A 547 -13.40 -29.51 -32.29
C ALA A 547 -14.77 -30.11 -31.95
N TRP A 548 -15.57 -30.44 -32.97
CA TRP A 548 -16.91 -31.01 -32.79
C TRP A 548 -16.87 -32.36 -32.07
N CYS A 549 -15.81 -33.16 -32.21
CA CYS A 549 -15.64 -34.43 -31.50
C CYS A 549 -15.62 -34.22 -29.99
N TRP A 550 -14.88 -33.20 -29.55
CA TRP A 550 -14.72 -32.84 -28.14
C TRP A 550 -15.98 -32.19 -27.56
N TRP A 551 -16.62 -31.33 -28.34
CA TRP A 551 -17.93 -30.77 -28.01
C TRP A 551 -18.98 -31.88 -27.85
N LEU A 552 -19.00 -32.86 -28.75
CA LEU A 552 -19.94 -33.97 -28.66
C LEU A 552 -19.71 -34.78 -27.38
N LEU A 553 -18.46 -35.10 -27.05
CA LEU A 553 -18.11 -35.84 -25.82
C LEU A 553 -18.45 -35.08 -24.53
N SER A 554 -18.40 -33.75 -24.54
CA SER A 554 -18.75 -32.94 -23.37
C SER A 554 -20.27 -32.82 -23.17
N VAL A 555 -21.04 -32.86 -24.26
CA VAL A 555 -22.51 -32.84 -24.23
C VAL A 555 -23.07 -34.21 -23.85
N LEU A 556 -22.45 -35.29 -24.31
CA LEU A 556 -22.88 -36.66 -24.00
C LEU A 556 -22.49 -37.02 -22.56
N GLN A 557 -23.47 -37.35 -21.73
CA GLN A 557 -23.28 -37.74 -20.32
C GLN A 557 -22.80 -39.20 -20.22
N LEU A 558 -21.58 -39.44 -20.68
CA LEU A 558 -20.94 -40.75 -20.67
C LEU A 558 -20.24 -41.03 -19.33
N ASP A 559 -19.93 -42.29 -19.08
CA ASP A 559 -19.12 -42.68 -17.93
C ASP A 559 -17.72 -42.00 -17.98
N PRO A 560 -17.25 -41.38 -16.88
CA PRO A 560 -15.97 -40.68 -16.86
C PRO A 560 -14.74 -41.53 -17.24
N ALA A 561 -14.75 -42.84 -16.95
CA ALA A 561 -13.65 -43.73 -17.34
C ALA A 561 -13.66 -43.96 -18.85
N TYR A 562 -14.85 -44.10 -19.45
CA TYR A 562 -14.98 -44.16 -20.91
C TYR A 562 -14.54 -42.84 -21.57
N GLN A 563 -15.00 -41.69 -21.04
CA GLN A 563 -14.59 -40.37 -21.51
C GLN A 563 -13.07 -40.19 -21.49
N THR A 564 -12.42 -40.63 -20.42
CA THR A 564 -10.96 -40.63 -20.26
C THR A 564 -10.27 -41.54 -21.29
N THR A 565 -10.88 -42.69 -21.58
CA THR A 565 -10.37 -43.63 -22.60
C THR A 565 -10.42 -42.99 -23.99
N VAL A 566 -11.50 -42.30 -24.35
CA VAL A 566 -11.59 -41.61 -25.65
C VAL A 566 -10.63 -40.41 -25.71
N LEU A 567 -10.44 -39.69 -24.60
CA LEU A 567 -9.46 -38.61 -24.49
C LEU A 567 -8.02 -39.08 -24.78
N SER A 568 -7.67 -40.30 -24.37
CA SER A 568 -6.31 -40.84 -24.51
C SER A 568 -5.96 -41.33 -25.93
N LEU A 569 -6.94 -41.49 -26.82
CA LEU A 569 -6.73 -41.97 -28.18
C LEU A 569 -5.97 -40.93 -29.01
N ALA A 570 -4.83 -41.32 -29.61
CA ALA A 570 -4.10 -40.47 -30.58
C ALA A 570 -4.57 -40.70 -32.04
N SER A 571 -5.31 -41.78 -32.30
CA SER A 571 -5.88 -42.08 -33.61
C SER A 571 -7.26 -41.43 -33.76
N LEU A 572 -7.40 -40.50 -34.70
CA LEU A 572 -8.70 -39.88 -35.01
C LEU A 572 -9.69 -40.94 -35.52
N LYS A 573 -9.21 -41.93 -36.28
CA LYS A 573 -10.03 -43.05 -36.78
C LYS A 573 -10.69 -43.83 -35.64
N ASP A 574 -9.90 -44.17 -34.62
CA ASP A 574 -10.40 -44.92 -33.46
C ASP A 574 -11.39 -44.06 -32.67
N ARG A 575 -11.07 -42.78 -32.45
CA ARG A 575 -11.97 -41.83 -31.79
C ARG A 575 -13.32 -41.72 -32.51
N LEU A 576 -13.31 -41.56 -33.83
CA LEU A 576 -14.54 -41.52 -34.64
C LEU A 576 -15.31 -42.84 -34.57
N GLY A 577 -14.62 -43.98 -34.54
CA GLY A 577 -15.24 -45.29 -34.34
C GLY A 577 -15.99 -45.39 -33.01
N HIS A 578 -15.38 -44.91 -31.92
CA HIS A 578 -16.03 -44.81 -30.61
C HIS A 578 -17.25 -43.88 -30.64
N LEU A 579 -17.12 -42.68 -31.22
CA LEU A 579 -18.24 -41.73 -31.34
C LEU A 579 -19.41 -42.30 -32.13
N ARG A 580 -19.13 -43.04 -33.23
CA ARG A 580 -20.16 -43.70 -34.02
C ARG A 580 -20.98 -44.69 -33.18
N LEU A 581 -20.31 -45.57 -32.44
CA LEU A 581 -20.98 -46.56 -31.57
C LEU A 581 -21.85 -45.89 -30.49
N VAL A 582 -21.35 -44.79 -29.92
CA VAL A 582 -22.11 -44.01 -28.92
C VAL A 582 -23.35 -43.39 -29.56
N LEU A 583 -23.22 -42.75 -30.72
CA LEU A 583 -24.35 -42.15 -31.44
C LEU A 583 -25.39 -43.19 -31.88
N GLU A 584 -24.94 -44.38 -32.32
CA GLU A 584 -25.83 -45.50 -32.65
C GLU A 584 -26.67 -45.91 -31.43
N TYR A 585 -26.06 -46.03 -30.24
CA TYR A 585 -26.76 -46.34 -29.00
C TYR A 585 -27.82 -45.28 -28.64
N PHE A 586 -27.47 -44.00 -28.73
CA PHE A 586 -28.40 -42.89 -28.48
C PHE A 586 -29.47 -42.71 -29.55
N SER A 587 -29.29 -43.28 -30.74
CA SER A 587 -30.31 -43.25 -31.81
C SER A 587 -31.37 -44.33 -31.66
N GLN A 588 -31.10 -45.36 -30.86
CA GLN A 588 -32.01 -46.49 -30.58
C GLN A 588 -32.83 -46.29 -29.30
N SER A 589 -32.45 -45.32 -28.47
CA SER A 589 -33.15 -44.91 -27.24
C SER A 589 -33.99 -43.67 -27.48
#